data_AF-A0A836EJE3-F1
#
_entry.id   AF-A0A836EJE3-F1
#
_cell.length_a   1.000
_cell.length_b   1.000
_cell.length_c   1.000
_cell.angle_alpha   90.00
_cell.angle_beta   90.00
_cell.angle_gamma   90.00
#
_symmetry.space_group_name_H-M   'P 1'
#
loop_
_entity.id
_entity.type
_entity.pdbx_description
1 polymer ?
#
loop_
_entity_poly.entity_id
_entity_poly.type
_entity_poly.pdbx_seq_one_letter_code
_entity_poly.pdbx_strand_id
1 'polypeptide(L)'
;MVKITSSPGTSIYSALASAAFRNGKPDIAWKALTNIVLRKLIPKEYVYLSHLQYCQLEDAKFFNNRIEEMFHFWIKHSIIPYDKIIRTYSNTAIKYGWSTDRITISKKTGNCKHCGYFLSKMTFSEDEFQELAKFVMDRVIIGSDIYNKTNPKELLNFKTFIENNKPFDVVIDGLNLTYMKYKSAPKLLLLINVVEHFKSRGKKVLVLTRKHQRKLSEFKRVERNAFVFLIDNLSADDPYILYATMACGMNTMFVSSDLMRQHKYSLQDADLQQKFKKWQFSHQYFIKFSATGIRIQDPFIYLPIVQKNDNCWHIPCVTEDLRETLKEFYEFSDKWYCLKYNEKKMY
;
A
#
# COMPACT_ATOMS: atom_id res chain seq x y z
N MET A 1 15.34 -37.59 4.03
CA MET A 1 15.42 -36.32 4.79
C MET A 1 16.33 -35.37 4.01
N VAL A 2 15.78 -34.30 3.41
CA VAL A 2 16.60 -33.34 2.64
C VAL A 2 17.45 -32.53 3.63
N LYS A 3 18.78 -32.55 3.49
CA LYS A 3 19.68 -31.67 4.25
C LYS A 3 19.49 -30.26 3.70
N ILE A 4 18.71 -29.44 4.40
CA ILE A 4 18.40 -28.07 3.99
C ILE A 4 19.64 -27.21 4.27
N THR A 5 20.49 -27.03 3.27
CA THR A 5 21.68 -26.17 3.34
C THR A 5 21.38 -24.70 3.08
N SER A 6 20.15 -24.39 2.62
CA SER A 6 19.70 -23.03 2.35
C SER A 6 18.21 -22.87 2.61
N SER A 7 17.77 -21.64 2.88
CA SER A 7 16.36 -21.31 3.03
C SER A 7 15.55 -21.71 1.79
N PRO A 8 14.49 -22.53 1.90
CA PRO A 8 13.75 -22.99 0.73
C PRO A 8 13.14 -21.82 -0.06
N GLY A 9 13.29 -21.87 -1.38
CA GLY A 9 12.77 -20.85 -2.29
C GLY A 9 11.29 -21.06 -2.65
N THR A 10 10.78 -20.15 -3.49
CA THR A 10 9.39 -20.13 -3.97
C THR A 10 8.90 -21.48 -4.48
N SER A 11 9.72 -22.15 -5.29
CA SER A 11 9.35 -23.41 -5.95
C SER A 11 9.14 -24.55 -4.95
N ILE A 12 9.97 -24.64 -3.91
CA ILE A 12 9.90 -25.72 -2.92
C ILE A 12 8.63 -25.59 -2.08
N TYR A 13 8.40 -24.40 -1.50
CA TYR A 13 7.19 -24.18 -0.71
C TYR A 13 5.93 -24.26 -1.56
N SER A 14 5.97 -23.78 -2.82
CA SER A 14 4.81 -23.90 -3.72
C SER A 14 4.50 -25.36 -4.02
N ALA A 15 5.51 -26.18 -4.31
CA ALA A 15 5.33 -27.62 -4.54
C ALA A 15 4.76 -28.32 -3.31
N LEU A 16 5.27 -27.98 -2.11
CA LEU A 16 4.75 -28.50 -0.84
C LEU A 16 3.29 -28.12 -0.62
N ALA A 17 2.93 -26.84 -0.78
CA ALA A 17 1.56 -26.37 -0.62
C ALA A 17 0.60 -27.04 -1.60
N SER A 18 1.02 -27.13 -2.86
CA SER A 18 0.26 -27.78 -3.94
C SER A 18 0.04 -29.27 -3.66
N ALA A 19 1.08 -30.01 -3.24
CA ALA A 19 0.95 -31.41 -2.87
C ALA A 19 0.04 -31.59 -1.64
N ALA A 20 0.17 -30.73 -0.63
CA ALA A 20 -0.64 -30.78 0.57
C ALA A 20 -2.14 -30.59 0.28
N PHE A 21 -2.52 -29.60 -0.55
CA PHE A 21 -3.92 -29.44 -0.98
C PHE A 21 -4.44 -30.67 -1.74
N ARG A 22 -3.66 -31.21 -2.69
CA ARG A 22 -4.06 -32.42 -3.45
C ARG A 22 -4.26 -33.66 -2.58
N ASN A 23 -3.66 -33.70 -1.40
CA ASN A 23 -3.76 -34.83 -0.46
C ASN A 23 -4.66 -34.51 0.75
N GLY A 24 -5.48 -33.45 0.69
CA GLY A 24 -6.43 -33.12 1.76
C GLY A 24 -5.76 -32.68 3.08
N LYS A 25 -4.55 -32.09 3.02
CA LYS A 25 -3.80 -31.59 4.20
C LYS A 25 -3.69 -30.05 4.17
N PRO A 26 -4.81 -29.31 4.31
CA PRO A 26 -4.85 -27.86 4.14
C PRO A 26 -3.97 -27.12 5.17
N ASP A 27 -3.86 -27.62 6.38
CA ASP A 27 -3.01 -27.13 7.47
C ASP A 27 -1.53 -27.04 7.05
N ILE A 28 -1.01 -28.09 6.39
CA ILE A 28 0.36 -28.07 5.84
C ILE A 28 0.47 -27.07 4.70
N ALA A 29 -0.56 -26.99 3.84
CA ALA A 29 -0.59 -26.09 2.71
C ALA A 29 -0.57 -24.62 3.13
N TRP A 30 -1.40 -24.24 4.10
CA TRP A 30 -1.47 -22.89 4.65
C TRP A 30 -0.17 -22.49 5.36
N LYS A 31 0.48 -23.41 6.07
CA LYS A 31 1.81 -23.18 6.67
C LYS A 31 2.86 -22.91 5.60
N ALA A 32 2.88 -23.70 4.52
CA ALA A 32 3.80 -23.49 3.40
C ALA A 32 3.54 -22.15 2.68
N LEU A 33 2.28 -21.82 2.40
CA LEU A 33 1.88 -20.54 1.80
C LEU A 33 2.28 -19.34 2.69
N THR A 34 2.03 -19.42 3.99
CA THR A 34 2.42 -18.38 4.94
C THR A 34 3.93 -18.15 4.92
N ASN A 35 4.73 -19.23 4.90
CA ASN A 35 6.19 -19.14 4.79
C ASN A 35 6.66 -18.48 3.48
N ILE A 36 6.01 -18.73 2.35
CA ILE A 36 6.30 -18.03 1.07
C ILE A 36 6.11 -16.54 1.25
N VAL A 37 4.95 -16.13 1.77
CA VAL A 37 4.55 -14.73 1.78
C VAL A 37 5.31 -13.92 2.83
N LEU A 38 5.58 -14.50 4.00
CA LEU A 38 6.45 -13.88 5.01
C LEU A 38 7.87 -13.64 4.49
N ARG A 39 8.34 -14.47 3.53
CA ARG A 39 9.62 -14.30 2.83
C ARG A 39 9.53 -13.36 1.63
N LYS A 40 8.38 -12.70 1.41
CA LYS A 40 8.09 -11.82 0.26
C LYS A 40 8.21 -12.52 -1.10
N LEU A 41 8.11 -13.85 -1.07
CA LEU A 41 8.06 -14.67 -2.25
C LEU A 41 6.62 -14.77 -2.74
N ILE A 42 6.44 -15.27 -3.95
CA ILE A 42 5.15 -15.28 -4.64
C ILE A 42 4.76 -16.72 -4.91
N PRO A 43 3.63 -17.22 -4.39
CA PRO A 43 3.18 -18.57 -4.69
C PRO A 43 3.05 -18.78 -6.20
N LYS A 44 3.53 -19.93 -6.70
CA LYS A 44 3.37 -20.30 -8.10
C LYS A 44 1.90 -20.56 -8.43
N GLU A 45 1.53 -20.34 -9.69
CA GLU A 45 0.15 -20.45 -10.17
C GLU A 45 -0.49 -21.80 -9.86
N TYR A 46 0.24 -22.89 -10.03
CA TYR A 46 -0.26 -24.25 -9.80
C TYR A 46 -0.74 -24.51 -8.36
N VAL A 47 -0.30 -23.71 -7.38
CA VAL A 47 -0.77 -23.81 -5.99
C VAL A 47 -2.25 -23.45 -5.91
N TYR A 48 -2.64 -22.37 -6.59
CA TYR A 48 -4.03 -21.91 -6.61
C TYR A 48 -4.95 -22.88 -7.34
N LEU A 49 -4.45 -23.56 -8.38
CA LEU A 49 -5.17 -24.62 -9.07
C LEU A 49 -5.37 -25.84 -8.17
N SER A 50 -4.33 -26.23 -7.42
CA SER A 50 -4.42 -27.35 -6.47
C SER A 50 -5.38 -27.04 -5.32
N HIS A 51 -5.42 -25.78 -4.86
CA HIS A 51 -6.41 -25.34 -3.88
C HIS A 51 -7.83 -25.41 -4.42
N LEU A 52 -8.08 -24.99 -5.67
CA LEU A 52 -9.40 -25.14 -6.29
C LEU A 52 -9.81 -26.61 -6.39
N GLN A 53 -8.91 -27.49 -6.84
CA GLN A 53 -9.17 -28.94 -6.86
C GLN A 53 -9.57 -29.45 -5.47
N TYR A 54 -8.87 -29.00 -4.43
CA TYR A 54 -9.22 -29.31 -3.04
C TYR A 54 -10.61 -28.79 -2.64
N CYS A 55 -10.99 -27.58 -3.05
CA CYS A 55 -12.33 -27.03 -2.79
C CYS A 55 -13.45 -27.88 -3.42
N GLN A 56 -13.16 -28.60 -4.50
CA GLN A 56 -14.14 -29.35 -5.29
C GLN A 56 -14.30 -30.82 -4.84
N LEU A 57 -13.67 -31.23 -3.75
CA LEU A 57 -13.70 -32.64 -3.29
C LEU A 57 -15.06 -33.07 -2.71
N GLU A 58 -15.85 -32.12 -2.23
CA GLU A 58 -17.11 -32.37 -1.52
C GLU A 58 -18.24 -31.50 -2.11
N ASP A 59 -19.25 -31.19 -1.29
CA ASP A 59 -20.44 -30.45 -1.69
C ASP A 59 -20.20 -28.93 -1.87
N ALA A 60 -21.25 -28.22 -2.28
CA ALA A 60 -21.18 -26.78 -2.48
C ALA A 60 -20.88 -26.02 -1.17
N LYS A 61 -21.36 -26.50 -0.02
CA LYS A 61 -21.09 -25.88 1.27
C LYS A 61 -19.60 -25.96 1.61
N PHE A 62 -18.98 -27.11 1.39
CA PHE A 62 -17.55 -27.29 1.54
C PHE A 62 -16.77 -26.39 0.59
N PHE A 63 -17.14 -26.37 -0.70
CA PHE A 63 -16.51 -25.50 -1.70
C PHE A 63 -16.52 -24.03 -1.25
N ASN A 64 -17.69 -23.53 -0.82
CA ASN A 64 -17.88 -22.15 -0.41
C ASN A 64 -17.02 -21.78 0.80
N ASN A 65 -16.91 -22.68 1.78
CA ASN A 65 -16.05 -22.46 2.94
C ASN A 65 -14.57 -22.38 2.53
N ARG A 66 -14.10 -23.31 1.69
CA ARG A 66 -12.67 -23.38 1.31
C ARG A 66 -12.25 -22.25 0.38
N ILE A 67 -13.10 -21.84 -0.57
CA ILE A 67 -12.75 -20.72 -1.45
C ILE A 67 -12.60 -19.41 -0.65
N GLU A 68 -13.46 -19.20 0.36
CA GLU A 68 -13.35 -18.04 1.24
C GLU A 68 -12.06 -18.05 2.08
N GLU A 69 -11.52 -19.20 2.48
CA GLU A 69 -10.23 -19.27 3.19
C GLU A 69 -9.11 -18.63 2.37
N MET A 70 -9.07 -18.86 1.05
CA MET A 70 -8.09 -18.22 0.16
C MET A 70 -8.30 -16.71 0.07
N PHE A 71 -9.55 -16.24 0.07
CA PHE A 71 -9.85 -14.80 0.06
C PHE A 71 -9.39 -14.14 1.35
N HIS A 72 -9.63 -14.75 2.51
CA HIS A 72 -9.10 -14.29 3.79
C HIS A 72 -7.58 -14.34 3.82
N PHE A 73 -6.95 -15.35 3.22
CA PHE A 73 -5.49 -15.41 3.08
C PHE A 73 -4.96 -14.22 2.25
N TRP A 74 -5.64 -13.86 1.17
CA TRP A 74 -5.31 -12.67 0.38
C TRP A 74 -5.48 -11.36 1.16
N ILE A 75 -6.54 -11.23 1.96
CA ILE A 75 -6.73 -10.08 2.86
C ILE A 75 -5.55 -9.99 3.85
N LYS A 76 -5.34 -11.05 4.62
CA LYS A 76 -4.36 -11.12 5.71
C LYS A 76 -2.96 -10.72 5.25
N HIS A 77 -2.60 -11.14 4.04
CA HIS A 77 -1.27 -10.88 3.49
C HIS A 77 -1.25 -9.76 2.43
N SER A 78 -2.35 -9.02 2.26
CA SER A 78 -2.47 -7.97 1.24
C SER A 78 -2.07 -8.41 -0.17
N ILE A 79 -2.45 -9.63 -0.55
CA ILE A 79 -2.15 -10.20 -1.87
C ILE A 79 -3.21 -9.75 -2.85
N ILE A 80 -2.76 -9.23 -3.99
CA ILE A 80 -3.63 -8.99 -5.15
C ILE A 80 -3.32 -10.11 -6.17
N PRO A 81 -4.27 -11.02 -6.45
CA PRO A 81 -4.04 -12.12 -7.38
C PRO A 81 -3.90 -11.62 -8.83
N TYR A 82 -3.21 -12.42 -9.65
CA TYR A 82 -3.23 -12.21 -11.09
C TYR A 82 -4.63 -12.46 -11.65
N ASP A 83 -5.00 -11.71 -12.69
CA ASP A 83 -6.30 -11.82 -13.38
C ASP A 83 -6.63 -13.27 -13.77
N LYS A 84 -5.65 -14.03 -14.27
CA LYS A 84 -5.83 -15.44 -14.61
C LYS A 84 -6.21 -16.33 -13.42
N ILE A 85 -5.66 -16.05 -12.24
CA ILE A 85 -5.94 -16.82 -11.02
C ILE A 85 -7.39 -16.56 -10.60
N ILE A 86 -7.76 -15.29 -10.40
CA ILE A 86 -9.11 -14.95 -9.93
C ILE A 86 -10.18 -15.29 -10.97
N ARG A 87 -9.88 -15.16 -12.28
CA ARG A 87 -10.77 -15.63 -13.34
C ARG A 87 -11.07 -17.12 -13.22
N THR A 88 -10.04 -17.92 -12.90
CA THR A 88 -10.22 -19.37 -12.69
C THR A 88 -11.09 -19.64 -11.46
N TYR A 89 -10.87 -18.93 -10.37
CA TYR A 89 -11.72 -19.02 -9.16
C TYR A 89 -13.17 -18.64 -9.46
N SER A 90 -13.36 -17.52 -10.16
CA SER A 90 -14.67 -17.01 -10.59
C SER A 90 -15.43 -18.03 -11.43
N ASN A 91 -14.79 -18.57 -12.48
CA ASN A 91 -15.40 -19.55 -13.37
C ASN A 91 -15.78 -20.85 -12.64
N THR A 92 -14.96 -21.30 -11.69
CA THR A 92 -15.29 -22.47 -10.88
C THR A 92 -16.44 -22.16 -9.92
N ALA A 93 -16.43 -21.00 -9.26
CA ALA A 93 -17.43 -20.61 -8.28
C ALA A 93 -18.86 -20.52 -8.87
N ILE A 94 -19.01 -20.16 -10.15
CA ILE A 94 -20.31 -20.17 -10.84
C ILE A 94 -21.01 -21.54 -10.71
N LYS A 95 -20.25 -22.63 -10.80
CA LYS A 95 -20.78 -24.01 -10.70
C LYS A 95 -21.30 -24.36 -9.31
N TYR A 96 -20.93 -23.57 -8.30
CA TYR A 96 -21.28 -23.77 -6.89
C TYR A 96 -22.21 -22.66 -6.36
N GLY A 97 -22.94 -21.99 -7.25
CA GLY A 97 -24.02 -21.05 -6.88
C GLY A 97 -23.61 -19.60 -6.71
N TRP A 98 -22.39 -19.22 -7.12
CA TRP A 98 -21.95 -17.83 -7.09
C TRP A 98 -22.36 -17.08 -8.36
N SER A 99 -22.84 -15.85 -8.19
CA SER A 99 -22.92 -14.86 -9.29
C SER A 99 -21.60 -14.11 -9.35
N THR A 100 -20.89 -14.20 -10.47
CA THR A 100 -19.57 -13.58 -10.60
C THR A 100 -19.48 -12.71 -11.83
N ASP A 101 -18.84 -11.55 -11.71
CA ASP A 101 -18.58 -10.67 -12.84
C ASP A 101 -17.24 -9.95 -12.70
N ARG A 102 -16.60 -9.71 -13.84
CA ARG A 102 -15.38 -8.91 -13.93
C ARG A 102 -15.78 -7.47 -14.22
N ILE A 103 -15.51 -6.60 -13.27
CA ILE A 103 -16.00 -5.23 -13.27
C ILE A 103 -14.88 -4.21 -13.15
N THR A 104 -15.20 -2.98 -13.54
CA THR A 104 -14.36 -1.82 -13.25
C THR A 104 -14.99 -1.02 -12.11
N ILE A 105 -14.27 -0.86 -10.99
CA ILE A 105 -14.72 -0.02 -9.87
C ILE A 105 -13.92 1.29 -9.89
N SER A 106 -14.64 2.40 -10.02
CA SER A 106 -14.02 3.74 -10.03
C SER A 106 -13.40 4.05 -8.68
N LYS A 107 -12.14 4.53 -8.71
CA LYS A 107 -11.41 4.99 -7.52
C LYS A 107 -12.10 6.16 -6.81
N LYS A 108 -12.93 6.93 -7.52
CA LYS A 108 -13.66 8.08 -6.96
C LYS A 108 -14.95 7.66 -6.27
N THR A 109 -15.74 6.80 -6.91
CA THR A 109 -17.08 6.45 -6.40
C THR A 109 -17.10 5.18 -5.56
N GLY A 110 -16.18 4.23 -5.80
CA GLY A 110 -16.12 2.96 -5.09
C GLY A 110 -17.31 2.03 -5.33
N ASN A 111 -18.24 2.37 -6.23
CA ASN A 111 -19.47 1.61 -6.44
C ASN A 111 -19.24 0.41 -7.39
N CYS A 112 -19.67 -0.76 -6.94
CA CYS A 112 -19.71 -1.97 -7.74
C CYS A 112 -21.01 -2.03 -8.56
N LYS A 113 -20.90 -2.02 -9.89
CA LYS A 113 -22.07 -2.08 -10.79
C LYS A 113 -22.77 -3.44 -10.80
N HIS A 114 -22.10 -4.51 -10.36
CA HIS A 114 -22.67 -5.87 -10.36
C HIS A 114 -23.54 -6.14 -9.13
N CYS A 115 -23.08 -5.79 -7.91
CA CYS A 115 -23.83 -6.03 -6.68
C CYS A 115 -24.47 -4.77 -6.07
N GLY A 116 -24.12 -3.57 -6.55
CA GLY A 116 -24.59 -2.30 -6.01
C GLY A 116 -23.87 -1.80 -4.76
N TYR A 117 -23.08 -2.66 -4.08
CA TYR A 117 -22.33 -2.28 -2.89
C TYR A 117 -21.18 -1.32 -3.20
N PHE A 118 -20.78 -0.58 -2.17
CA PHE A 118 -19.62 0.29 -2.20
C PHE A 118 -18.42 -0.41 -1.55
N LEU A 119 -17.24 -0.20 -2.13
CA LEU A 119 -16.00 -0.54 -1.45
C LEU A 119 -15.91 0.19 -0.11
N SER A 120 -15.25 -0.45 0.84
CA SER A 120 -14.96 0.10 2.16
C SER A 120 -14.08 1.32 2.03
N LYS A 121 -14.57 2.47 2.52
CA LYS A 121 -13.80 3.70 2.59
C LYS A 121 -12.65 3.53 3.58
N MET A 122 -11.52 4.17 3.30
CA MET A 122 -10.46 4.35 4.27
C MET A 122 -10.84 5.45 5.25
N THR A 123 -11.43 5.03 6.38
CA THR A 123 -11.67 5.92 7.52
C THR A 123 -10.69 5.61 8.63
N PHE A 124 -10.25 6.62 9.35
CA PHE A 124 -9.49 6.50 10.59
C PHE A 124 -10.33 7.09 11.71
N SER A 125 -10.46 6.35 12.80
CA SER A 125 -10.83 6.98 14.07
C SER A 125 -9.64 7.78 14.60
N GLU A 126 -9.92 8.79 15.41
CA GLU A 126 -8.87 9.57 16.08
C GLU A 126 -7.99 8.65 16.93
N ASP A 127 -8.58 7.68 17.64
CA ASP A 127 -7.85 6.71 18.47
C ASP A 127 -6.89 5.83 17.63
N GLU A 128 -7.35 5.29 16.50
CA GLU A 128 -6.48 4.53 15.58
C GLU A 128 -5.31 5.38 15.06
N PHE A 129 -5.58 6.67 14.77
CA PHE A 129 -4.54 7.58 14.30
C PHE A 129 -3.54 7.90 15.41
N GLN A 130 -3.99 8.21 16.63
CA GLN A 130 -3.13 8.53 17.76
C GLN A 130 -2.26 7.33 18.18
N GLU A 131 -2.82 6.12 18.17
CA GLU A 131 -2.07 4.89 18.42
C GLU A 131 -0.95 4.72 17.38
N LEU A 132 -1.29 4.82 16.09
CA LEU A 132 -0.32 4.71 15.00
C LEU A 132 0.75 5.80 15.08
N ALA A 133 0.33 7.05 15.29
CA ALA A 133 1.22 8.20 15.39
C ALA A 133 2.21 8.02 16.53
N LYS A 134 1.73 7.72 17.74
CA LYS A 134 2.59 7.45 18.91
C LYS A 134 3.61 6.35 18.61
N PHE A 135 3.15 5.24 18.05
CA PHE A 135 4.04 4.11 17.77
C PHE A 135 5.10 4.45 16.72
N VAL A 136 4.73 5.15 15.65
CA VAL A 136 5.66 5.60 14.62
C VAL A 136 6.64 6.61 15.20
N MET A 137 6.19 7.56 16.03
CA MET A 137 7.09 8.49 16.73
C MET A 137 8.09 7.73 17.60
N ASP A 138 7.63 6.81 18.45
CA ASP A 138 8.50 6.10 19.39
C ASP A 138 9.49 5.19 18.67
N ARG A 139 9.07 4.47 17.62
CA ARG A 139 9.93 3.50 16.92
C ARG A 139 10.80 4.10 15.84
N VAL A 140 10.23 4.98 15.02
CA VAL A 140 10.97 5.58 13.91
C VAL A 140 11.88 6.68 14.43
N ILE A 141 11.49 7.43 15.46
CA ILE A 141 12.20 8.65 15.89
C ILE A 141 13.00 8.47 17.16
N ILE A 142 12.42 7.82 18.17
CA ILE A 142 13.10 7.59 19.45
C ILE A 142 13.90 6.29 19.42
N GLY A 143 13.49 5.31 18.60
CA GLY A 143 14.22 4.08 18.36
C GLY A 143 15.67 4.33 17.96
N SER A 144 16.53 3.34 18.27
CA SER A 144 17.98 3.37 18.09
C SER A 144 18.48 3.74 16.68
N ASP A 145 17.61 3.86 15.68
CA ASP A 145 18.00 4.13 14.29
C ASP A 145 18.21 5.62 13.98
N ILE A 146 17.46 6.57 14.57
CA ILE A 146 17.71 8.02 14.30
C ILE A 146 18.86 8.55 15.13
N TYR A 147 18.96 8.24 16.42
CA TYR A 147 20.10 8.69 17.24
C TYR A 147 21.44 8.22 16.68
N ASN A 148 21.46 7.11 15.94
CA ASN A 148 22.63 6.59 15.24
C ASN A 148 22.82 7.15 13.81
N LYS A 149 21.77 7.72 13.18
CA LYS A 149 21.80 8.19 11.77
C LYS A 149 21.60 9.70 11.59
N THR A 150 21.28 10.42 12.66
CA THR A 150 20.87 11.82 12.60
C THR A 150 21.33 12.58 13.85
N ASN A 151 21.67 13.86 13.67
CA ASN A 151 22.14 14.72 14.76
C ASN A 151 21.00 15.04 15.76
N PRO A 152 21.14 14.77 17.07
CA PRO A 152 20.10 15.08 18.07
C PRO A 152 19.70 16.56 18.13
N LYS A 153 20.65 17.47 17.88
CA LYS A 153 20.38 18.92 17.83
C LYS A 153 19.51 19.30 16.64
N GLU A 154 19.75 18.65 15.50
CA GLU A 154 18.89 18.84 14.31
C GLU A 154 17.47 18.37 14.59
N LEU A 155 17.33 17.18 15.18
CA LEU A 155 16.02 16.64 15.55
C LEU A 155 15.28 17.58 16.51
N LEU A 156 15.95 18.11 17.54
CA LEU A 156 15.35 19.05 18.48
C LEU A 156 14.89 20.33 17.76
N ASN A 157 15.75 20.93 16.93
CA ASN A 157 15.41 22.12 16.16
C ASN A 157 14.21 21.86 15.24
N PHE A 158 14.14 20.68 14.63
CA PHE A 158 13.03 20.27 13.80
C PHE A 158 11.73 20.14 14.59
N LYS A 159 11.76 19.47 15.75
CA LYS A 159 10.58 19.35 16.62
C LYS A 159 10.06 20.73 17.02
N THR A 160 10.93 21.63 17.45
CA THR A 160 10.57 23.02 17.78
C THR A 160 9.99 23.76 16.57
N PHE A 161 10.58 23.58 15.39
CA PHE A 161 10.06 24.18 14.16
C PHE A 161 8.64 23.70 13.84
N ILE A 162 8.36 22.40 13.97
CA ILE A 162 7.02 21.85 13.74
C ILE A 162 6.03 22.39 14.78
N GLU A 163 6.37 22.37 16.06
CA GLU A 163 5.48 22.87 17.13
C GLU A 163 5.10 24.35 16.94
N ASN A 164 6.05 25.18 16.53
CA ASN A 164 5.81 26.61 16.32
C ASN A 164 5.00 26.92 15.06
N ASN A 165 4.93 25.99 14.10
CA ASN A 165 4.35 26.25 12.78
C ASN A 165 3.20 25.30 12.39
N LYS A 166 2.88 24.28 13.19
CA LYS A 166 1.72 23.40 12.92
C LYS A 166 0.39 24.18 13.07
N PRO A 167 -0.71 23.71 12.47
CA PRO A 167 -0.79 22.59 11.52
C PRO A 167 -0.28 22.99 10.13
N PHE A 168 0.24 22.01 9.40
CA PHE A 168 0.45 22.06 7.95
C PHE A 168 -0.61 21.19 7.26
N ASP A 169 -1.06 21.58 6.08
CA ASP A 169 -1.97 20.76 5.28
C ASP A 169 -1.23 19.68 4.50
N VAL A 170 -0.04 20.02 3.98
CA VAL A 170 0.75 19.15 3.10
C VAL A 170 2.23 19.26 3.43
N VAL A 171 2.86 18.11 3.66
CA VAL A 171 4.32 17.97 3.82
C VAL A 171 4.92 17.39 2.54
N ILE A 172 5.92 18.04 1.96
CA ILE A 172 6.53 17.66 0.69
C ILE A 172 7.96 17.19 0.91
N ASP A 173 8.27 16.00 0.41
CA ASP A 173 9.62 15.48 0.28
C ASP A 173 10.34 16.15 -0.92
N GLY A 174 11.00 17.26 -0.64
CA GLY A 174 11.61 18.10 -1.66
C GLY A 174 12.79 17.44 -2.36
N LEU A 175 13.56 16.62 -1.65
CA LEU A 175 14.70 15.92 -2.24
C LEU A 175 14.22 14.87 -3.24
N ASN A 176 13.24 14.05 -2.85
CA ASN A 176 12.66 13.03 -3.71
C ASN A 176 12.18 13.62 -5.04
N LEU A 177 11.39 14.71 -4.98
CA LEU A 177 10.88 15.37 -6.18
C LEU A 177 11.98 15.99 -7.05
N THR A 178 13.04 16.50 -6.46
CA THR A 178 14.13 17.13 -7.24
C THR A 178 14.93 16.10 -8.05
N TYR A 179 15.00 14.86 -7.57
CA TYR A 179 15.70 13.78 -8.28
C TYR A 179 14.80 12.96 -9.20
N MET A 180 13.48 13.16 -9.18
CA MET A 180 12.61 12.57 -10.19
C MET A 180 12.92 13.17 -11.56
N LYS A 181 13.50 12.36 -12.45
CA LYS A 181 13.81 12.78 -13.82
C LYS A 181 12.52 12.90 -14.63
N TYR A 182 12.22 14.10 -15.10
CA TYR A 182 11.22 14.36 -16.13
C TYR A 182 11.87 15.05 -17.32
N LYS A 183 12.16 14.28 -18.37
CA LYS A 183 12.82 14.80 -19.59
C LYS A 183 14.12 15.55 -19.23
N SER A 184 14.45 16.60 -19.99
CA SER A 184 15.58 17.52 -19.73
C SER A 184 15.19 18.70 -18.84
N ALA A 185 14.15 18.58 -18.01
CA ALA A 185 13.65 19.69 -17.20
C ALA A 185 14.66 20.10 -16.10
N PRO A 186 14.68 21.39 -15.70
CA PRO A 186 15.47 21.83 -14.56
C PRO A 186 15.13 21.06 -13.28
N LYS A 187 16.15 20.75 -12.47
CA LYS A 187 16.02 19.90 -11.26
C LYS A 187 14.92 20.34 -10.31
N LEU A 188 14.76 21.65 -10.06
CA LEU A 188 13.76 22.18 -9.13
C LEU A 188 12.38 22.42 -9.72
N LEU A 189 12.22 22.34 -11.05
CA LEU A 189 10.96 22.71 -11.69
C LEU A 189 9.79 21.86 -11.18
N LEU A 190 10.03 20.56 -10.95
CA LEU A 190 9.00 19.68 -10.41
C LEU A 190 8.56 20.11 -9.00
N LEU A 191 9.52 20.34 -8.11
CA LEU A 191 9.24 20.78 -6.73
C LEU A 191 8.45 22.10 -6.72
N ILE A 192 8.86 23.07 -7.54
CA ILE A 192 8.19 24.37 -7.66
C ILE A 192 6.72 24.18 -8.10
N ASN A 193 6.49 23.39 -9.16
CA ASN A 193 5.15 23.15 -9.68
C ASN A 193 4.24 22.47 -8.64
N VAL A 194 4.77 21.52 -7.86
CA VAL A 194 4.00 20.85 -6.80
C VAL A 194 3.68 21.80 -5.65
N VAL A 195 4.65 22.63 -5.22
CA VAL A 195 4.42 23.65 -4.18
C VAL A 195 3.35 24.65 -4.62
N GLU A 196 3.44 25.17 -5.85
CA GLU A 196 2.47 26.12 -6.40
C GLU A 196 1.08 25.49 -6.58
N HIS A 197 1.01 24.20 -6.94
CA HIS A 197 -0.25 23.47 -7.03
C HIS A 197 -1.01 23.47 -5.69
N PHE A 198 -0.34 23.20 -4.57
CA PHE A 198 -0.99 23.20 -3.27
C PHE A 198 -1.22 24.62 -2.75
N LYS A 199 -0.27 25.54 -2.94
CA LYS A 199 -0.39 26.92 -2.49
C LYS A 199 -1.55 27.65 -3.16
N SER A 200 -1.74 27.48 -4.47
CA SER A 200 -2.87 28.06 -5.23
C SER A 200 -4.25 27.54 -4.77
N ARG A 201 -4.29 26.39 -4.07
CA ARG A 201 -5.49 25.83 -3.44
C ARG A 201 -5.65 26.23 -1.97
N GLY A 202 -4.91 27.25 -1.53
CA GLY A 202 -4.97 27.77 -0.16
C GLY A 202 -4.34 26.86 0.89
N LYS A 203 -3.57 25.83 0.50
CA LYS A 203 -2.93 24.90 1.44
C LYS A 203 -1.68 25.51 2.07
N LYS A 204 -1.48 25.27 3.37
CA LYS A 204 -0.26 25.59 4.10
C LYS A 204 0.74 24.44 3.92
N VAL A 205 1.79 24.73 3.15
CA VAL A 205 2.77 23.74 2.68
C VAL A 205 4.05 23.81 3.49
N LEU A 206 4.55 22.63 3.89
CA LEU A 206 5.91 22.44 4.41
C LEU A 206 6.73 21.64 3.40
N VAL A 207 7.90 22.13 3.03
CA VAL A 207 8.89 21.40 2.22
C VAL A 207 10.03 20.98 3.14
N LEU A 208 10.28 19.67 3.21
CA LEU A 208 11.47 19.12 3.85
C LEU A 208 12.48 18.79 2.76
N THR A 209 13.68 19.33 2.87
CA THR A 209 14.72 19.06 1.89
C THR A 209 16.11 19.30 2.43
N ARG A 210 17.15 19.10 1.61
CA ARG A 210 18.55 19.16 2.01
C ARG A 210 19.15 20.56 1.92
N LYS A 211 20.06 20.88 2.85
CA LYS A 211 20.82 22.14 2.87
C LYS A 211 21.47 22.49 1.52
N HIS A 212 21.99 21.49 0.78
CA HIS A 212 22.62 21.75 -0.51
C HIS A 212 21.65 22.29 -1.58
N GLN A 213 20.35 21.97 -1.49
CA GLN A 213 19.37 22.45 -2.47
C GLN A 213 19.17 23.97 -2.40
N ARG A 214 19.40 24.58 -1.23
CA ARG A 214 19.31 26.03 -1.06
C ARG A 214 20.27 26.82 -1.94
N LYS A 215 21.35 26.18 -2.42
CA LYS A 215 22.35 26.79 -3.30
C LYS A 215 21.85 26.96 -4.74
N LEU A 216 20.75 26.29 -5.12
CA LEU A 216 20.15 26.39 -6.45
C LEU A 216 19.40 27.73 -6.56
N SER A 217 19.58 28.43 -7.69
CA SER A 217 19.08 29.80 -7.88
C SER A 217 17.56 29.90 -7.78
N GLU A 218 16.83 28.88 -8.25
CA GLU A 218 15.37 28.86 -8.25
C GLU A 218 14.76 28.50 -6.88
N PHE A 219 15.57 28.11 -5.90
CA PHE A 219 15.08 27.67 -4.59
C PHE A 219 14.33 28.78 -3.83
N LYS A 220 14.67 30.04 -4.07
CA LYS A 220 13.95 31.21 -3.51
C LYS A 220 12.46 31.20 -3.87
N ARG A 221 12.08 30.60 -5.00
CA ARG A 221 10.67 30.47 -5.40
C ARG A 221 9.92 29.47 -4.52
N VAL A 222 10.59 28.45 -4.01
CA VAL A 222 10.03 27.51 -3.02
C VAL A 222 9.84 28.21 -1.68
N GLU A 223 10.88 28.91 -1.17
CA GLU A 223 10.83 29.63 0.12
C GLU A 223 9.74 30.73 0.15
N ARG A 224 9.38 31.31 -0.99
CA ARG A 224 8.29 32.31 -1.09
C ARG A 224 6.89 31.70 -0.96
N ASN A 225 6.73 30.42 -1.31
CA ASN A 225 5.42 29.78 -1.43
C ASN A 225 5.15 28.70 -0.36
N ALA A 226 6.17 28.29 0.38
CA ALA A 226 6.07 27.26 1.42
C ALA A 226 6.99 27.55 2.60
N PHE A 227 6.66 26.95 3.74
CA PHE A 227 7.61 26.81 4.84
C PHE A 227 8.66 25.77 4.43
N VAL A 228 9.93 26.00 4.78
CA VAL A 228 11.03 25.12 4.40
C VAL A 228 11.84 24.77 5.63
N PHE A 229 12.08 23.47 5.83
CA PHE A 229 13.07 23.00 6.80
C PHE A 229 14.20 22.28 6.05
N LEU A 230 15.44 22.69 6.34
CA LEU A 230 16.64 22.19 5.68
C LEU A 230 17.34 21.16 6.56
N ILE A 231 17.20 19.90 6.18
CA ILE A 231 17.85 18.74 6.76
C ILE A 231 19.31 18.69 6.28
N ASP A 232 20.22 18.26 7.15
CA ASP A 232 21.61 18.00 6.82
C ASP A 232 21.72 17.02 5.67
N ASN A 233 22.81 17.06 4.89
CA ASN A 233 22.93 16.21 3.70
C ASN A 233 23.15 14.72 4.04
N LEU A 234 23.53 14.40 5.29
CA LEU A 234 23.85 13.04 5.72
C LEU A 234 22.72 12.35 6.50
N SER A 235 21.73 13.10 6.99
CA SER A 235 20.61 12.55 7.78
C SER A 235 19.68 11.68 6.92
N ALA A 236 18.83 10.86 7.53
CA ALA A 236 17.73 10.19 6.80
C ALA A 236 16.54 11.14 6.62
N ASP A 237 15.87 11.16 5.46
CA ASP A 237 14.72 12.07 5.18
C ASP A 237 13.38 11.51 5.66
N ASP A 238 13.12 10.23 5.39
CA ASP A 238 11.84 9.57 5.66
C ASP A 238 11.30 9.79 7.09
N PRO A 239 12.13 9.76 8.16
CA PRO A 239 11.61 10.01 9.50
C PRO A 239 11.08 11.42 9.74
N TYR A 240 11.69 12.42 9.08
CA TYR A 240 11.27 13.81 9.20
C TYR A 240 9.92 14.03 8.52
N ILE A 241 9.70 13.39 7.36
CA ILE A 241 8.41 13.40 6.66
C ILE A 241 7.35 12.75 7.55
N LEU A 242 7.60 11.53 8.04
CA LEU A 242 6.65 10.82 8.91
C LEU A 242 6.30 11.63 10.16
N TYR A 243 7.31 12.19 10.84
CA TYR A 243 7.09 13.03 12.01
C TYR A 243 6.23 14.25 11.69
N ALA A 244 6.62 15.05 10.70
CA ALA A 244 5.91 16.28 10.39
C ALA A 244 4.45 16.01 10.03
N THR A 245 4.19 14.98 9.23
CA THR A 245 2.83 14.63 8.82
C THR A 245 2.01 14.19 10.02
N MET A 246 2.51 13.26 10.84
CA MET A 246 1.73 12.74 11.98
C MET A 246 1.59 13.76 13.12
N ALA A 247 2.60 14.60 13.38
CA ALA A 247 2.56 15.63 14.42
C ALA A 247 1.62 16.79 14.08
N CYS A 248 1.35 17.05 12.80
CA CYS A 248 0.39 18.07 12.38
C CYS A 248 -1.08 17.61 12.45
N GLY A 249 -1.31 16.30 12.57
CA GLY A 249 -2.63 15.72 12.84
C GLY A 249 -3.16 14.84 11.70
N MET A 250 -4.32 14.22 11.95
CA MET A 250 -4.93 13.22 11.07
C MET A 250 -5.27 13.72 9.67
N ASN A 251 -5.44 15.03 9.47
CA ASN A 251 -5.80 15.60 8.17
C ASN A 251 -4.59 16.04 7.34
N THR A 252 -3.37 15.94 7.89
CA THR A 252 -2.16 16.35 7.18
C THR A 252 -1.74 15.29 6.18
N MET A 253 -1.51 15.73 4.95
CA MET A 253 -1.14 14.87 3.83
C MET A 253 0.36 14.99 3.55
N PHE A 254 0.90 14.09 2.74
CA PHE A 254 2.28 14.21 2.29
C PHE A 254 2.50 13.83 0.83
N VAL A 255 3.57 14.37 0.25
CA VAL A 255 3.97 14.11 -1.13
C VAL A 255 5.35 13.48 -1.12
N SER A 256 5.46 12.24 -1.59
CA SER A 256 6.73 11.56 -1.85
C SER A 256 6.49 10.43 -2.85
N SER A 257 7.52 10.05 -3.60
CA SER A 257 7.53 8.82 -4.41
C SER A 257 8.10 7.63 -3.66
N ASP A 258 8.65 7.81 -2.45
CA ASP A 258 9.09 6.69 -1.63
C ASP A 258 7.88 5.92 -1.07
N LEU A 259 7.99 4.60 -1.04
CA LEU A 259 7.00 3.72 -0.46
C LEU A 259 7.22 3.49 1.04
N MET A 260 8.23 4.13 1.65
CA MET A 260 8.58 4.07 3.07
C MET A 260 8.76 2.63 3.57
N ARG A 261 9.33 1.77 2.70
CA ARG A 261 9.34 0.32 2.90
C ARG A 261 10.09 -0.07 4.17
N GLN A 262 11.20 0.61 4.47
CA GLN A 262 12.04 0.33 5.62
C GLN A 262 11.30 0.57 6.94
N HIS A 263 10.56 1.67 7.02
CA HIS A 263 9.78 2.05 8.21
C HIS A 263 8.62 1.11 8.47
N LYS A 264 8.00 0.55 7.42
CA LYS A 264 7.01 -0.50 7.60
C LYS A 264 7.60 -1.73 8.31
N TYR A 265 8.84 -2.14 7.98
CA TYR A 265 9.46 -3.32 8.59
C TYR A 265 9.88 -3.10 10.04
N SER A 266 10.26 -1.87 10.42
CA SER A 266 10.62 -1.57 11.80
C SER A 266 9.43 -1.68 12.76
N LEU A 267 8.19 -1.73 12.26
CA LEU A 267 7.00 -1.86 13.10
C LEU A 267 6.91 -3.24 13.78
N GLN A 268 7.52 -4.30 13.21
CA GLN A 268 7.57 -5.70 13.72
C GLN A 268 6.24 -6.33 14.18
N ASP A 269 5.11 -5.65 13.98
CA ASP A 269 3.76 -6.05 14.33
C ASP A 269 2.88 -6.02 13.07
N ALA A 270 2.10 -7.07 12.85
CA ALA A 270 1.32 -7.23 11.62
C ALA A 270 0.11 -6.28 11.55
N ASP A 271 -0.53 -5.99 12.69
CA ASP A 271 -1.67 -5.08 12.78
C ASP A 271 -1.22 -3.64 12.53
N LEU A 272 -0.14 -3.22 13.19
CA LEU A 272 0.45 -1.88 12.99
C LEU A 272 0.97 -1.69 11.56
N GLN A 273 1.54 -2.73 10.94
CA GLN A 273 1.91 -2.69 9.52
C GLN A 273 0.71 -2.50 8.60
N GLN A 274 -0.45 -3.05 8.95
CA GLN A 274 -1.69 -2.87 8.20
C GLN A 274 -2.25 -1.47 8.39
N LYS A 275 -2.30 -0.98 9.63
CA LYS A 275 -2.69 0.40 9.97
C LYS A 275 -1.80 1.43 9.28
N PHE A 276 -0.49 1.26 9.31
CA PHE A 276 0.47 2.14 8.61
C PHE A 276 0.23 2.14 7.10
N LYS A 277 0.01 0.98 6.49
CA LYS A 277 -0.27 0.88 5.04
C LYS A 277 -1.59 1.58 4.67
N LYS A 278 -2.63 1.40 5.49
CA LYS A 278 -3.92 2.09 5.35
C LYS A 278 -3.73 3.61 5.44
N TRP A 279 -2.90 4.07 6.38
CA TRP A 279 -2.60 5.50 6.58
C TRP A 279 -1.84 6.06 5.38
N GLN A 280 -0.78 5.38 4.97
CA GLN A 280 0.00 5.74 3.79
C GLN A 280 -0.88 5.88 2.55
N PHE A 281 -1.75 4.91 2.27
CA PHE A 281 -2.66 4.98 1.12
C PHE A 281 -3.66 6.12 1.17
N SER A 282 -4.10 6.53 2.35
CA SER A 282 -5.07 7.61 2.51
C SER A 282 -4.43 9.00 2.61
N HIS A 283 -3.13 9.11 2.88
CA HIS A 283 -2.46 10.39 3.14
C HIS A 283 -1.35 10.74 2.13
N GLN A 284 -0.89 9.77 1.33
CA GLN A 284 0.19 9.97 0.37
C GLN A 284 -0.32 10.39 -1.01
N TYR A 285 0.11 11.57 -1.46
CA TYR A 285 0.07 11.99 -2.85
C TYR A 285 1.28 11.43 -3.61
N PHE A 286 1.04 10.88 -4.81
CA PHE A 286 2.10 10.44 -5.71
C PHE A 286 2.25 11.40 -6.89
N ILE A 287 3.48 11.54 -7.38
CA ILE A 287 3.75 12.27 -8.62
C ILE A 287 3.87 11.29 -9.77
N LYS A 288 3.12 11.54 -10.85
CA LYS A 288 3.12 10.77 -12.09
C LYS A 288 3.49 11.64 -13.26
N PHE A 289 4.16 11.03 -14.23
CA PHE A 289 4.45 11.67 -15.51
C PHE A 289 3.51 11.12 -16.57
N SER A 290 3.04 12.02 -17.43
CA SER A 290 2.17 11.72 -18.55
C SER A 290 2.65 12.47 -19.79
N ALA A 291 2.12 12.14 -20.96
CA ALA A 291 2.46 12.82 -22.20
C ALA A 291 2.22 14.35 -22.12
N THR A 292 1.20 14.77 -21.36
CA THR A 292 0.79 16.18 -21.20
C THR A 292 1.48 16.90 -20.04
N GLY A 293 2.32 16.22 -19.25
CA GLY A 293 3.02 16.82 -18.12
C GLY A 293 2.95 16.01 -16.84
N ILE A 294 3.03 16.74 -15.72
CA ILE A 294 3.03 16.20 -14.37
C ILE A 294 1.60 16.08 -13.87
N ARG A 295 1.26 14.92 -13.31
CA ARG A 295 -0.01 14.67 -12.64
C ARG A 295 0.25 14.33 -11.18
N ILE A 296 -0.41 15.06 -10.28
CA ILE A 296 -0.49 14.69 -8.87
C ILE A 296 -1.62 13.68 -8.74
N GLN A 297 -1.30 12.48 -8.28
CA GLN A 297 -2.26 11.44 -7.99
C GLN A 297 -2.75 11.62 -6.55
N ASP A 298 -4.05 11.84 -6.42
CA ASP A 298 -4.72 11.90 -5.12
C ASP A 298 -4.55 10.58 -4.34
N PRO A 299 -4.44 10.65 -3.01
CA PRO A 299 -4.51 9.50 -2.15
C PRO A 299 -5.82 8.73 -2.35
N PHE A 300 -5.79 7.49 -1.93
CA PHE A 300 -6.88 6.58 -2.18
C PHE A 300 -8.01 6.82 -1.18
N ILE A 301 -9.24 6.72 -1.67
CA ILE A 301 -10.45 6.78 -0.84
C ILE A 301 -10.84 5.37 -0.38
N TYR A 302 -10.50 4.35 -1.18
CA TYR A 302 -10.85 2.94 -0.95
C TYR A 302 -9.58 2.07 -0.97
N LEU A 303 -9.51 1.07 -0.09
CA LEU A 303 -8.38 0.12 -0.08
C LEU A 303 -8.41 -0.80 -1.30
N PRO A 304 -7.29 -1.04 -2.02
CA PRO A 304 -7.25 -1.93 -3.18
C PRO A 304 -6.93 -3.36 -2.75
N ILE A 305 -7.57 -3.81 -1.69
CA ILE A 305 -7.39 -5.16 -1.16
C ILE A 305 -8.67 -5.94 -1.42
N VAL A 306 -8.60 -7.25 -1.24
CA VAL A 306 -9.79 -8.08 -1.18
C VAL A 306 -10.72 -7.55 -0.08
N GLN A 307 -12.01 -7.40 -0.38
CA GLN A 307 -13.00 -6.92 0.58
C GLN A 307 -14.22 -7.85 0.60
N LYS A 308 -14.80 -8.04 1.78
CA LYS A 308 -16.09 -8.71 1.95
C LYS A 308 -17.12 -7.67 2.37
N ASN A 309 -18.22 -7.56 1.62
CA ASN A 309 -19.39 -6.77 1.95
C ASN A 309 -20.58 -7.72 1.99
N ASP A 310 -21.02 -8.07 3.20
CA ASP A 310 -22.10 -9.05 3.39
C ASP A 310 -21.77 -10.38 2.68
N ASN A 311 -22.60 -10.81 1.71
CA ASN A 311 -22.39 -12.01 0.91
C ASN A 311 -21.59 -11.78 -0.40
N CYS A 312 -21.01 -10.59 -0.58
CA CYS A 312 -20.24 -10.22 -1.76
C CYS A 312 -18.76 -10.08 -1.44
N TRP A 313 -17.93 -10.64 -2.30
CA TRP A 313 -16.49 -10.44 -2.32
C TRP A 313 -16.09 -9.56 -3.49
N HIS A 314 -15.27 -8.54 -3.21
CA HIS A 314 -14.64 -7.69 -4.21
C HIS A 314 -13.14 -7.98 -4.21
N ILE A 315 -12.63 -8.51 -5.32
CA ILE A 315 -11.25 -8.99 -5.42
C ILE A 315 -10.55 -8.19 -6.52
N PRO A 316 -9.60 -7.30 -6.18
CA PRO A 316 -8.83 -6.57 -7.18
C PRO A 316 -7.93 -7.55 -7.92
N CYS A 317 -7.64 -7.29 -9.19
CA CYS A 317 -6.79 -8.16 -10.00
C CYS A 317 -5.77 -7.39 -10.83
N VAL A 318 -4.67 -8.06 -11.16
CA VAL A 318 -3.54 -7.45 -11.89
C VAL A 318 -3.22 -8.27 -13.13
N THR A 319 -2.92 -7.63 -14.25
CA THR A 319 -2.33 -8.31 -15.40
C THR A 319 -0.83 -8.55 -15.14
N GLU A 320 -0.22 -9.47 -15.88
CA GLU A 320 1.21 -9.79 -15.71
C GLU A 320 2.09 -8.55 -15.91
N ASP A 321 1.77 -7.74 -16.93
CA ASP A 321 2.46 -6.48 -17.24
C ASP A 321 2.36 -5.43 -16.11
N LEU A 322 1.23 -5.41 -15.40
CA LEU A 322 0.99 -4.42 -14.35
C LEU A 322 1.70 -4.78 -13.05
N ARG A 323 2.10 -6.03 -12.81
CA ARG A 323 2.55 -6.39 -11.45
C ARG A 323 3.92 -5.84 -11.09
N GLU A 324 4.80 -5.69 -12.07
CA GLU A 324 6.08 -4.99 -11.88
C GLU A 324 5.82 -3.51 -11.60
N THR A 325 4.92 -2.89 -12.36
CA THR A 325 4.46 -1.50 -12.15
C THR A 325 3.79 -1.30 -10.78
N LEU A 326 2.96 -2.23 -10.32
CA LEU A 326 2.23 -2.14 -9.05
C LEU A 326 3.16 -2.26 -7.83
N LYS A 327 4.27 -3.00 -7.96
CA LYS A 327 5.32 -3.06 -6.93
C LYS A 327 6.11 -1.76 -6.82
N GLU A 328 6.25 -1.04 -7.93
CA GLU A 328 7.08 0.16 -8.02
C GLU A 328 6.28 1.46 -7.79
N PHE A 329 4.98 1.47 -8.09
CA PHE A 329 4.23 2.70 -8.25
C PHE A 329 2.93 2.82 -7.46
N TYR A 330 2.57 1.79 -6.66
CA TYR A 330 1.24 1.65 -6.03
C TYR A 330 0.14 2.07 -7.01
N GLU A 331 0.19 1.57 -8.24
CA GLU A 331 -0.98 1.67 -9.09
C GLU A 331 -2.10 0.84 -8.44
N PHE A 332 -3.32 1.31 -8.55
CA PHE A 332 -4.47 0.55 -8.06
C PHE A 332 -5.16 0.10 -9.32
N SER A 333 -5.32 -1.22 -9.47
CA SER A 333 -6.14 -1.74 -10.54
C SER A 333 -7.56 -1.26 -10.33
N ASP A 334 -8.14 -0.66 -11.36
CA ASP A 334 -9.57 -0.41 -11.41
C ASP A 334 -10.35 -1.67 -11.82
N LYS A 335 -9.65 -2.77 -12.13
CA LYS A 335 -10.24 -4.08 -12.47
C LYS A 335 -10.40 -4.95 -11.22
N TRP A 336 -11.62 -5.43 -11.03
CA TRP A 336 -12.04 -6.23 -9.90
C TRP A 336 -12.89 -7.41 -10.37
N TYR A 337 -12.98 -8.43 -9.54
CA TYR A 337 -14.04 -9.43 -9.63
C TYR A 337 -15.00 -9.21 -8.48
N CYS A 338 -16.29 -9.18 -8.78
CA CYS A 338 -17.35 -9.27 -7.79
C CYS A 338 -17.86 -10.70 -7.77
N LEU A 339 -17.82 -11.36 -6.61
CA LEU A 339 -18.38 -12.70 -6.41
C LEU A 339 -19.46 -12.61 -5.33
N LYS A 340 -20.70 -12.88 -5.68
CA LYS A 340 -21.85 -12.86 -4.77
C LYS A 340 -22.40 -14.26 -4.57
N TYR A 341 -22.43 -14.74 -3.34
CA TYR A 341 -23.03 -16.04 -3.04
C TYR A 341 -24.55 -15.91 -2.91
N ASN A 342 -25.30 -16.69 -3.70
CA ASN A 342 -26.75 -16.70 -3.66
C ASN A 342 -27.25 -17.96 -2.95
N GLU A 343 -27.47 -17.88 -1.64
CA GLU A 343 -28.01 -19.00 -0.84
C GLU A 343 -29.36 -19.53 -1.36
N LYS A 344 -30.13 -18.72 -2.09
CA LYS A 344 -31.49 -19.04 -2.54
C LYS A 344 -31.60 -19.93 -3.79
N LYS A 345 -30.50 -20.35 -4.42
CA LYS A 345 -30.53 -21.14 -5.68
C LYS A 345 -30.31 -22.65 -5.52
N MET A 346 -30.30 -23.19 -4.29
CA MET A 346 -30.14 -24.64 -4.05
C MET A 346 -31.47 -25.31 -3.70
N TYR A 347 -32.47 -25.19 -4.58
CA TYR A 347 -33.69 -26.01 -4.55
C TYR A 347 -33.76 -26.87 -5.79
#